data_AF-A0A1F9BKF5-F1
#
_entry.id   AF-A0A1F9BKF5-F1
#
_cell.length_a   1.000
_cell.length_b   1.000
_cell.length_c   1.000
_cell.angle_alpha   90.00
_cell.angle_beta   90.00
_cell.angle_gamma   90.00
#
_symmetry.space_group_name_H-M   'P 1'
#
loop_
_entity.id
_entity.type
_entity.pdbx_description
1 polymer ?
#
loop_
_entity_poly.entity_id
_entity_poly.type
_entity_poly.pdbx_seq_one_letter_code
_entity_poly.pdbx_strand_id
1 'polypeptide(L)'
;MASLSRSRCRELALQFLYQAEFAGQRREEEVASFWRHFRKGNKTPAYLLQLVEGVAAHLEELDALISRYSEHWRLERMVAVDRNLLRLAAYELLYQSQVPPKVVINEAVELAKLYGTEVSGAFVNGILDRIRVAAGREV
;
A
#
# COMPACT_ATOMS: atom_id res chain seq x y z
N MET A 1 21.60 11.48 -10.97
CA MET A 1 20.42 11.71 -10.10
C MET A 1 20.23 10.47 -9.26
N ALA A 2 20.24 10.57 -7.93
CA ALA A 2 20.13 9.39 -7.06
C ALA A 2 18.72 8.79 -7.20
N SER A 3 18.62 7.58 -7.73
CA SER A 3 17.39 6.79 -7.66
C SER A 3 17.13 6.43 -6.21
N LEU A 4 15.95 6.73 -5.69
CA LEU A 4 15.56 6.25 -4.36
C LEU A 4 15.51 4.72 -4.34
N SER A 5 15.88 4.10 -3.22
CA SER A 5 15.74 2.66 -3.04
C SER A 5 14.26 2.27 -3.08
N ARG A 6 13.97 1.01 -3.44
CA ARG A 6 12.60 0.49 -3.43
C ARG A 6 11.95 0.58 -2.05
N SER A 7 12.70 0.28 -0.98
CA SER A 7 12.21 0.41 0.39
C SER A 7 11.81 1.86 0.71
N ARG A 8 12.63 2.86 0.32
CA ARG A 8 12.28 4.26 0.53
C ARG A 8 11.07 4.69 -0.31
N CYS A 9 10.91 4.14 -1.52
CA CYS A 9 9.72 4.38 -2.33
C CYS A 9 8.46 3.83 -1.68
N ARG A 10 8.51 2.63 -1.05
CA ARG A 10 7.35 2.07 -0.33
C ARG A 10 6.95 2.91 0.86
N GLU A 11 7.93 3.34 1.65
CA GLU A 11 7.68 4.21 2.80
C GLU A 11 6.99 5.52 2.37
N LEU A 12 7.49 6.16 1.31
CA LEU A 12 6.89 7.37 0.75
C LEU A 12 5.50 7.11 0.15
N ALA A 13 5.30 5.95 -0.50
CA ALA A 13 3.99 5.56 -1.02
C ALA A 13 2.97 5.39 0.11
N LEU A 14 3.35 4.72 1.21
CA LEU A 14 2.51 4.56 2.39
C LEU A 14 2.12 5.93 2.98
N GLN A 15 3.09 6.81 3.20
CA GLN A 15 2.83 8.16 3.73
C GLN A 15 1.88 8.94 2.83
N PHE A 16 2.07 8.85 1.52
CA PHE A 16 1.22 9.50 0.54
C PHE A 16 -0.22 8.95 0.57
N LEU A 17 -0.38 7.63 0.49
CA LEU A 17 -1.69 6.96 0.50
C LEU A 17 -2.46 7.26 1.79
N TYR A 18 -1.77 7.24 2.93
CA TYR A 18 -2.33 7.67 4.20
C TYR A 18 -2.84 9.11 4.12
N GLN A 19 -2.03 10.07 3.67
CA GLN A 19 -2.45 11.47 3.54
C GLN A 19 -3.62 11.65 2.57
N ALA A 20 -3.61 10.92 1.44
CA ALA A 20 -4.66 10.96 0.43
C ALA A 20 -6.01 10.46 0.99
N GLU A 21 -6.00 9.45 1.86
CA GLU A 21 -7.20 8.93 2.51
C GLU A 21 -7.86 9.99 3.41
N PHE A 22 -7.07 10.74 4.20
CA PHE A 22 -7.60 11.87 4.97
C PHE A 22 -7.99 13.06 4.10
N ALA A 23 -7.33 13.26 2.95
CA ALA A 23 -7.74 14.27 1.98
C ALA A 23 -9.08 13.93 1.30
N GLY A 24 -9.44 12.64 1.18
CA GLY A 24 -10.75 12.19 0.70
C GLY A 24 -11.92 12.56 1.62
N GLN A 25 -11.64 12.92 2.88
CA GLN A 25 -12.62 13.57 3.77
C GLN A 25 -12.76 15.08 3.50
N ARG A 26 -11.93 15.64 2.62
CA ARG A 26 -11.99 17.01 2.11
C ARG A 26 -12.62 17.02 0.71
N ARG A 27 -12.93 18.21 0.19
CA ARG A 27 -13.58 18.36 -1.13
C ARG A 27 -12.76 17.69 -2.24
N GLU A 28 -13.44 17.10 -3.23
CA GLU A 28 -12.83 16.40 -4.39
C GLU A 28 -11.71 17.22 -5.08
N GLU A 29 -11.88 18.54 -5.15
CA GLU A 29 -10.91 19.47 -5.73
C GLU A 29 -9.56 19.48 -5.00
N GLU A 30 -9.57 19.30 -3.68
CA GLU A 30 -8.36 19.28 -2.84
C GLU A 30 -7.56 18.00 -3.09
N VAL A 31 -8.25 16.87 -3.22
CA VAL A 31 -7.66 15.59 -3.62
C VAL A 31 -7.05 15.69 -5.03
N ALA A 32 -7.81 16.21 -6.00
CA ALA A 32 -7.31 16.38 -7.36
C ALA A 32 -6.09 17.32 -7.44
N SER A 33 -6.08 18.39 -6.64
CA SER A 33 -4.95 19.33 -6.57
C SER A 33 -3.70 18.70 -5.95
N PHE A 34 -3.87 17.86 -4.92
CA PHE A 34 -2.79 17.10 -4.29
C PHE A 34 -2.12 16.15 -5.29
N TRP A 35 -2.93 15.36 -6.02
CA TRP A 35 -2.47 14.46 -7.09
C TRP A 35 -1.77 15.20 -8.23
N ARG A 36 -2.31 16.36 -8.65
CA ARG A 36 -1.71 17.18 -9.70
C ARG A 36 -0.35 17.76 -9.29
N HIS A 37 -0.19 18.19 -8.03
CA HIS A 37 1.10 18.65 -7.52
C HIS A 37 2.12 17.52 -7.49
N PHE A 38 1.71 16.33 -7.04
CA PHE A 38 2.56 15.15 -7.00
C PHE A 38 3.07 14.75 -8.39
N ARG A 39 2.19 14.76 -9.40
CA ARG A 39 2.52 14.43 -10.80
C ARG A 39 3.43 15.46 -11.49
N LYS A 40 3.47 16.70 -11.03
CA LYS A 40 4.35 17.75 -11.60
C LYS A 40 5.83 17.60 -11.19
N GLY A 41 6.17 16.64 -10.34
CA GLY A 41 7.54 16.42 -9.89
C GLY A 41 8.40 15.68 -10.91
N ASN A 42 9.23 16.40 -11.68
CA ASN A 42 10.30 15.82 -12.53
C ASN A 42 11.37 15.02 -11.75
N LYS A 43 11.22 14.89 -10.42
CA LYS A 43 12.13 14.22 -9.49
C LYS A 43 11.51 13.01 -8.78
N THR A 44 10.21 12.73 -9.00
CA THR A 44 9.54 11.60 -8.34
C THR A 44 10.01 10.29 -8.98
N PRO A 45 10.53 9.32 -8.21
CA PRO A 45 10.96 8.04 -8.76
C PRO A 45 9.80 7.31 -9.46
N ALA A 46 10.08 6.71 -10.62
CA ALA A 46 9.08 5.97 -11.39
C ALA A 46 8.39 4.86 -10.57
N TYR A 47 9.16 4.15 -9.74
CA TYR A 47 8.62 3.10 -8.89
C TYR A 47 7.65 3.64 -7.82
N LEU A 48 7.93 4.79 -7.21
CA LEU A 48 7.01 5.44 -6.28
C LEU A 48 5.70 5.82 -6.97
N LEU A 49 5.77 6.44 -8.16
CA LEU A 49 4.58 6.76 -8.96
C LEU A 49 3.77 5.50 -9.29
N GLN A 50 4.44 4.45 -9.73
CA GLN A 50 3.80 3.17 -10.08
C GLN A 50 3.06 2.52 -8.90
N LEU A 51 3.61 2.60 -7.69
CA LEU A 51 2.96 2.10 -6.48
C LEU A 51 1.69 2.90 -6.17
N VAL A 52 1.83 4.22 -6.13
CA VAL A 52 0.76 5.11 -5.69
C VAL A 52 -0.39 5.15 -6.72
N GLU A 53 -0.08 5.30 -8.01
CA GLU A 53 -1.09 5.31 -9.07
C GLU A 53 -1.74 3.93 -9.25
N GLY A 54 -0.96 2.86 -9.08
CA GLY A 54 -1.47 1.50 -9.15
C GLY A 54 -2.47 1.17 -8.03
N VAL A 55 -2.16 1.55 -6.79
CA VAL A 55 -3.11 1.41 -5.68
C VAL A 55 -4.39 2.22 -5.95
N ALA A 56 -4.26 3.45 -6.44
CA ALA A 56 -5.43 4.29 -6.76
C ALA A 56 -6.30 3.69 -7.88
N ALA A 57 -5.68 3.14 -8.93
CA ALA A 57 -6.39 2.53 -10.05
C ALA A 57 -7.11 1.21 -9.69
N HIS A 58 -6.62 0.49 -8.68
CA HIS A 58 -7.15 -0.80 -8.25
C HIS A 58 -7.82 -0.75 -6.87
N LEU A 59 -8.14 0.44 -6.36
CA LEU A 59 -8.54 0.62 -4.96
C LEU A 59 -9.72 -0.28 -4.53
N GLU A 60 -10.79 -0.31 -5.31
CA GLU A 60 -11.98 -1.11 -5.01
C GLU A 60 -11.69 -2.62 -5.02
N GLU A 61 -10.88 -3.08 -5.97
CA GLU A 61 -10.46 -4.48 -6.08
C GLU A 61 -9.60 -4.89 -4.88
N LEU A 62 -8.63 -4.04 -4.52
CA LEU A 62 -7.74 -4.26 -3.38
C LEU A 62 -8.54 -4.29 -2.07
N ASP A 63 -9.50 -3.38 -1.89
CA ASP A 63 -10.34 -3.33 -0.70
C ASP A 63 -11.25 -4.57 -0.59
N ALA A 64 -11.83 -5.01 -1.71
CA ALA A 64 -12.63 -6.24 -1.75
C ALA A 64 -11.77 -7.48 -1.41
N LEU A 65 -10.55 -7.54 -1.95
CA LEU A 65 -9.61 -8.63 -1.69
C LEU A 65 -9.18 -8.67 -0.22
N ILE A 66 -8.77 -7.52 0.34
CA ILE A 66 -8.36 -7.41 1.74
C ILE A 66 -9.53 -7.82 2.64
N SER A 67 -10.73 -7.28 2.39
CA SER A 67 -11.94 -7.59 3.16
C SER A 67 -12.27 -9.08 3.15
N ARG A 68 -12.06 -9.76 2.01
CA ARG A 68 -12.27 -11.20 1.88
C ARG A 68 -11.34 -12.02 2.79
N TYR A 69 -10.09 -11.60 2.98
CA TYR A 69 -9.10 -12.33 3.77
C TYR A 69 -8.99 -11.86 5.22
N SER A 70 -9.64 -10.76 5.57
CA SER A 70 -9.77 -10.23 6.92
C SER A 70 -11.08 -10.68 7.59
N GLU A 71 -11.29 -12.00 7.69
CA GLU A 71 -12.53 -12.72 8.09
C GLU A 71 -13.31 -12.14 9.29
N HIS A 72 -12.68 -11.35 10.18
CA HIS A 72 -13.31 -10.72 11.35
C HIS A 72 -13.07 -9.20 11.47
N TRP A 73 -12.37 -8.59 10.51
CA TRP A 73 -12.03 -7.18 10.54
C TRP A 73 -12.65 -6.46 9.36
N ARG A 74 -13.59 -5.58 9.65
CA ARG A 74 -14.08 -4.61 8.67
C ARG A 74 -12.95 -3.66 8.30
N LEU A 75 -12.74 -3.46 7.00
CA LEU A 75 -11.67 -2.64 6.45
C LEU A 75 -11.69 -1.21 7.02
N GLU A 76 -12.88 -0.65 7.24
CA GLU A 76 -13.06 0.70 7.79
C GLU A 76 -12.66 0.82 9.27
N ARG A 77 -12.60 -0.31 9.99
CA ARG A 77 -12.18 -0.36 11.41
C ARG A 77 -10.69 -0.62 11.58
N MET A 78 -9.98 -0.94 10.50
CA MET A 78 -8.53 -1.10 10.54
C MET A 78 -7.87 0.26 10.81
N VAL A 79 -6.73 0.21 11.50
CA VAL A 79 -5.84 1.38 11.61
C VAL A 79 -5.49 1.84 10.20
N ALA A 80 -5.58 3.14 9.94
CA ALA A 80 -5.41 3.70 8.59
C ALA A 80 -4.04 3.34 7.99
N VAL A 81 -2.99 3.29 8.81
CA VAL A 81 -1.66 2.80 8.38
C VAL A 81 -1.74 1.36 7.87
N ASP A 82 -2.29 0.44 8.67
CA ASP A 82 -2.37 -0.98 8.31
C ASP A 82 -3.21 -1.19 7.04
N ARG A 83 -4.35 -0.50 6.92
CA ARG A 83 -5.18 -0.56 5.72
C ARG A 83 -4.45 -0.10 4.47
N ASN A 84 -3.78 1.05 4.50
CA ASN A 84 -3.04 1.56 3.34
C ASN A 84 -1.81 0.71 3.00
N LEU A 85 -1.19 0.10 4.02
CA LEU A 85 -0.07 -0.80 3.84
C LEU A 85 -0.50 -2.13 3.21
N LEU A 86 -1.65 -2.67 3.62
CA LEU A 86 -2.26 -3.84 2.99
C LEU A 86 -2.62 -3.56 1.52
N ARG A 87 -3.21 -2.40 1.21
CA ARG A 87 -3.49 -1.97 -0.17
C ARG A 87 -2.22 -1.93 -1.01
N LEU A 88 -1.17 -1.29 -0.50
CA LEU A 88 0.13 -1.16 -1.16
C LEU A 88 0.77 -2.53 -1.44
N ALA A 89 0.86 -3.38 -0.42
CA ALA A 89 1.50 -4.68 -0.54
C ALA A 89 0.68 -5.67 -1.40
N ALA A 90 -0.66 -5.64 -1.29
CA ALA A 90 -1.53 -6.42 -2.16
C ALA A 90 -1.37 -6.01 -3.63
N TYR A 91 -1.31 -4.71 -3.91
CA TYR A 91 -1.01 -4.23 -5.26
C TYR A 91 0.33 -4.77 -5.77
N GLU A 92 1.39 -4.72 -4.96
CA GLU A 92 2.68 -5.29 -5.36
C GLU A 92 2.62 -6.80 -5.62
N LEU A 93 1.94 -7.57 -4.76
CA LEU A 93 1.79 -9.01 -4.92
C LEU A 93 1.05 -9.39 -6.21
N LEU A 94 0.05 -8.60 -6.61
CA LEU A 94 -0.76 -8.88 -7.80
C LEU A 94 -0.12 -8.35 -9.08
N TYR A 95 0.45 -7.15 -9.04
CA TYR A 95 0.80 -6.38 -10.25
C TYR A 95 2.31 -6.21 -10.46
N GLN A 96 3.15 -6.56 -9.48
CA GLN A 96 4.62 -6.45 -9.57
C GLN A 96 5.28 -7.84 -9.53
N SER A 97 5.21 -8.57 -10.64
CA SER A 97 5.78 -9.93 -10.77
C SER A 97 7.29 -10.00 -10.59
N GLN A 98 7.99 -8.91 -10.89
CA GLN A 98 9.44 -8.74 -10.73
C GLN A 98 9.90 -8.52 -9.29
N VAL A 99 8.98 -8.40 -8.32
CA VAL A 99 9.31 -8.29 -6.89
C VAL A 99 8.98 -9.62 -6.20
N PRO A 100 9.95 -10.31 -5.59
CA PRO A 100 9.67 -11.56 -4.90
C PRO A 100 8.62 -11.38 -3.80
N PRO A 101 7.61 -12.27 -3.67
CA PRO A 101 6.55 -12.15 -2.67
C PRO A 101 7.08 -12.00 -1.24
N LYS A 102 8.12 -12.78 -0.90
CA LYS A 102 8.79 -12.69 0.40
C LYS A 102 9.33 -11.28 0.70
N VAL A 103 9.87 -10.59 -0.30
CA VAL A 103 10.37 -9.22 -0.14
C VAL A 103 9.23 -8.25 0.10
N VAL A 104 8.12 -8.37 -0.65
CA VAL A 104 6.94 -7.52 -0.46
C VAL A 104 6.39 -7.67 0.96
N ILE A 105 6.20 -8.91 1.42
CA ILE A 105 5.66 -9.19 2.75
C ILE A 105 6.60 -8.68 3.84
N ASN A 106 7.90 -8.97 3.76
CA ASN A 106 8.87 -8.51 4.76
C ASN A 106 8.90 -6.98 4.87
N GLU A 107 8.94 -6.27 3.73
CA GLU A 107 8.96 -4.80 3.71
C GLU A 107 7.67 -4.22 4.30
N ALA A 108 6.51 -4.83 3.99
CA ALA A 108 5.25 -4.43 4.59
C ALA A 108 5.22 -4.67 6.10
N VAL A 109 5.73 -5.81 6.58
CA VAL A 109 5.80 -6.10 8.02
C VAL A 109 6.71 -5.13 8.76
N GLU A 110 7.85 -4.76 8.19
CA GLU A 110 8.76 -3.77 8.80
C GLU A 110 8.13 -2.36 8.85
N LEU A 111 7.43 -1.93 7.78
CA LEU A 111 6.68 -0.68 7.80
C LEU A 111 5.53 -0.70 8.81
N ALA A 112 4.85 -1.85 8.98
CA ALA A 112 3.77 -2.00 9.94
C ALA A 112 4.28 -1.88 11.39
N LYS A 113 5.47 -2.43 11.69
CA LYS A 113 6.11 -2.25 13.00
C LYS A 113 6.54 -0.80 13.26
N LEU A 114 6.93 -0.08 12.21
CA LEU A 114 7.42 1.29 12.32
C LEU A 114 6.30 2.33 12.50
N TYR A 115 5.18 2.16 11.79
CA TYR A 115 4.10 3.17 11.73
C TYR A 115 2.77 2.71 12.34
N GLY A 116 2.60 1.41 12.56
CA GLY A 116 1.38 0.84 13.10
C GLY A 116 1.37 0.77 14.63
N THR A 117 0.66 -0.22 15.14
CA THR A 117 0.56 -0.55 16.57
C THR A 117 1.43 -1.78 16.91
N GLU A 118 1.51 -2.13 18.19
CA GLU A 118 2.28 -3.30 18.66
C GLU A 118 1.89 -4.62 17.96
N VAL A 119 0.63 -4.75 17.53
CA VAL A 119 0.10 -5.96 16.87
C VAL A 119 0.12 -5.89 15.33
N SER A 120 0.42 -4.72 14.76
CA SER A 120 0.26 -4.47 13.31
C SER A 120 1.17 -5.36 12.46
N GLY A 121 2.41 -5.63 12.89
CA GLY A 121 3.33 -6.48 12.15
C GLY A 121 2.80 -7.91 11.94
N ALA A 122 2.27 -8.53 13.01
CA ALA A 122 1.71 -9.88 12.93
C ALA A 122 0.40 -9.90 12.13
N PHE A 123 -0.44 -8.88 12.30
CA PHE A 123 -1.69 -8.72 11.56
C PHE A 123 -1.45 -8.61 10.04
N VAL A 124 -0.58 -7.69 9.62
CA VAL A 124 -0.24 -7.48 8.21
C VAL A 124 0.36 -8.74 7.60
N ASN A 125 1.28 -9.41 8.30
CA ASN A 125 1.85 -10.67 7.82
C ASN A 125 0.78 -11.72 7.53
N GLY A 126 -0.13 -11.95 8.49
CA GLY A 126 -1.17 -12.97 8.37
C GLY A 126 -2.12 -12.74 7.19
N ILE A 127 -2.51 -11.48 6.94
CA ILE A 127 -3.38 -11.15 5.80
C ILE A 127 -2.64 -11.30 4.47
N LEU A 128 -1.41 -10.79 4.38
CA LEU A 128 -0.64 -10.84 3.13
C LEU A 128 -0.26 -12.28 2.74
N ASP A 129 0.00 -13.16 3.71
CA ASP A 129 0.22 -14.59 3.43
C ASP A 129 -1.00 -15.25 2.80
N ARG A 130 -2.21 -14.95 3.27
CA ARG A 130 -3.46 -15.46 2.68
C ARG A 130 -3.66 -14.93 1.26
N ILE A 131 -3.43 -13.63 1.05
CA ILE A 131 -3.52 -12.99 -0.28
C ILE A 131 -2.50 -13.61 -1.24
N ARG A 132 -1.26 -13.80 -0.80
CA ARG A 132 -0.18 -14.42 -1.59
C ARG A 132 -0.58 -15.81 -2.09
N VAL A 133 -1.10 -16.66 -1.19
CA VAL A 133 -1.56 -18.02 -1.54
C VAL A 133 -2.69 -17.95 -2.56
N ALA A 134 -3.68 -17.07 -2.35
CA ALA A 134 -4.78 -16.88 -3.29
C ALA A 134 -4.35 -16.37 -4.66
N ALA A 135 -3.30 -15.55 -4.72
CA ALA A 135 -2.71 -15.03 -5.95
C ALA A 135 -1.79 -16.04 -6.67
N GLY A 136 -1.60 -17.26 -6.12
CA GLY A 136 -0.72 -18.27 -6.72
C GLY A 136 0.76 -17.88 -6.71
N ARG A 137 1.18 -17.00 -5.79
CA ARG A 137 2.55 -16.50 -5.70
C ARG A 137 3.36 -17.37 -4.73
N GLU A 138 4.16 -18.30 -5.25
CA GLU A 138 5.08 -19.10 -4.43
C GLU A 138 6.17 -18.24 -3.79
N VAL A 139 6.71 -18.69 -2.64
CA VAL A 139 7.67 -17.94 -1.80
C VAL A 139 9.07 -17.96 -2.41
#